data_AF-A0A929HII0-F1
#
_entry.id   AF-A0A929HII0-F1
#
_cell.length_a   1.000
_cell.length_b   1.000
_cell.length_c   1.000
_cell.angle_alpha   90.00
_cell.angle_beta   90.00
_cell.angle_gamma   90.00
#
_symmetry.space_group_name_H-M   'P 1'
#
loop_
_entity.id
_entity.type
_entity.pdbx_description
1 polymer ?
#
loop_
_entity_poly.entity_id
_entity_poly.type
_entity_poly.pdbx_seq_one_letter_code
_entity_poly.pdbx_strand_id
1 'polypeptide(L)'
;MFSAKFIDCEFIDCKFKETNTNKSHFVRTLIDPDYFRNNFDLKVDTNIAADLYHSLYKNLSSERQPDRAKQSLYLMHRAENAHLSSQLERNKITREIFFKKKIWHLFHNLTSGYGLKLIRILGTLSVVIFIFTCLNYFYRDAFFEFGMICTFLDSFYFTVVTLTTLGYGDVAPCTQIGKFVVAFQTIIGISVISLFLSSISLRSTGG
;
A
#
# COMPACT_ATOMS: atom_id res chain seq x y z
N MET A 1 -0.24 -33.03 17.56
CA MET A 1 0.69 -32.23 16.73
C MET A 1 1.14 -31.05 17.58
N PHE A 2 2.31 -31.14 18.19
CA PHE A 2 2.76 -30.16 19.19
C PHE A 2 3.06 -28.82 18.51
N SER A 3 2.33 -27.77 18.86
CA SER A 3 2.72 -26.40 18.50
C SER A 3 3.41 -25.75 19.69
N ALA A 4 4.49 -25.01 19.43
CA ALA A 4 5.17 -24.24 20.48
C ALA A 4 4.23 -23.14 21.00
N LYS A 5 4.12 -22.99 22.32
CA LYS A 5 3.35 -21.93 22.97
C LYS A 5 4.25 -21.18 23.93
N PHE A 6 4.44 -19.90 23.69
CA PHE A 6 5.22 -18.98 24.52
C PHE A 6 4.24 -18.08 25.29
N ILE A 7 4.35 -18.06 26.61
CA ILE A 7 3.43 -17.37 27.51
C ILE A 7 4.27 -16.56 28.48
N ASP A 8 3.97 -15.27 28.63
CA ASP A 8 4.65 -14.38 29.60
C ASP A 8 6.18 -14.40 29.43
N CYS A 9 6.66 -14.50 28.19
CA CYS A 9 8.08 -14.55 27.85
C CYS A 9 8.58 -13.20 27.30
N GLU A 10 9.84 -12.88 27.57
CA GLU A 10 10.51 -11.69 27.02
C GLU A 10 11.70 -12.13 26.15
N PHE A 11 11.66 -11.78 24.86
CA PHE A 11 12.77 -12.03 23.94
C PHE A 11 13.46 -10.70 23.64
N ILE A 12 14.66 -10.53 24.18
CA ILE A 12 15.50 -9.34 24.01
C ILE A 12 16.72 -9.74 23.17
N ASP A 13 16.95 -9.03 22.06
CA ASP A 13 18.08 -9.22 21.14
C ASP A 13 18.27 -10.67 20.65
N CYS A 14 17.15 -11.37 20.44
CA CYS A 14 17.13 -12.74 19.95
C CYS A 14 17.09 -12.76 18.42
N LYS A 15 17.66 -13.80 17.78
CA LYS A 15 17.50 -14.03 16.34
C LYS A 15 16.99 -15.44 16.11
N PHE A 16 15.89 -15.55 15.39
CA PHE A 16 15.32 -16.83 14.99
C PHE A 16 15.76 -17.12 13.56
N LYS A 17 16.49 -18.22 13.36
CA LYS A 17 17.00 -18.66 12.06
C LYS A 17 16.58 -20.10 11.84
N GLU A 18 16.03 -20.38 10.66
CA GLU A 18 15.63 -21.73 10.24
C GLU A 18 14.69 -22.42 11.24
N THR A 19 13.91 -21.63 11.98
CA THR A 19 12.96 -22.13 12.97
C THR A 19 11.59 -22.36 12.34
N ASN A 20 11.00 -23.53 12.58
CA ASN A 20 9.64 -23.82 12.15
C ASN A 20 8.65 -23.17 13.11
N THR A 21 8.08 -22.03 12.72
CA THR A 21 7.08 -21.29 13.51
C THR A 21 5.65 -21.67 13.14
N ASN A 22 5.44 -22.75 12.39
CA ASN A 22 4.11 -23.16 11.98
C ASN A 22 3.25 -23.44 13.21
N LYS A 23 2.11 -22.76 13.31
CA LYS A 23 1.17 -22.81 14.44
C LYS A 23 1.76 -22.37 15.79
N SER A 24 2.92 -21.70 15.84
CA SER A 24 3.44 -21.17 17.10
C SER A 24 2.50 -20.10 17.68
N HIS A 25 2.24 -20.16 18.98
CA HIS A 25 1.36 -19.22 19.68
C HIS A 25 2.16 -18.36 20.66
N PHE A 26 1.99 -17.05 20.55
CA PHE A 26 2.59 -16.06 21.46
C PHE A 26 1.48 -15.39 22.25
N VAL A 27 1.57 -15.43 23.57
CA VAL A 27 0.58 -14.85 24.49
C VAL A 27 1.32 -14.01 25.52
N ARG A 28 0.99 -12.73 25.60
CA ARG A 28 1.65 -11.75 26.47
C ARG A 28 3.18 -11.83 26.39
N THR A 29 3.68 -11.95 25.17
CA THR A 29 5.12 -12.13 24.91
C THR A 29 5.70 -10.85 24.35
N LEU A 30 6.79 -10.36 24.93
CA LEU A 30 7.57 -9.28 24.33
C LEU A 30 8.49 -9.85 23.25
N ILE A 31 8.30 -9.45 22.00
CA ILE A 31 9.15 -9.93 20.90
C ILE A 31 9.16 -8.92 19.76
N ASP A 32 10.33 -8.65 19.20
CA ASP A 32 10.45 -7.82 18.00
C ASP A 32 10.20 -8.66 16.74
N PRO A 33 9.23 -8.30 15.88
CA PRO A 33 8.98 -9.01 14.64
C PRO A 33 10.19 -9.05 13.69
N ASP A 34 11.12 -8.09 13.75
CA ASP A 34 12.31 -8.07 12.88
C ASP A 34 13.24 -9.26 13.15
N TYR A 35 13.17 -9.86 14.34
CA TYR A 35 13.95 -11.03 14.71
C TYR A 35 13.68 -12.27 13.83
N PHE A 36 12.54 -12.30 13.13
CA PHE A 36 12.17 -13.37 12.18
C PHE A 36 12.38 -13.00 10.71
N ARG A 37 12.91 -11.82 10.41
CA ARG A 37 12.99 -11.31 9.03
C ARG A 37 13.76 -12.22 8.07
N ASN A 38 14.75 -12.96 8.59
CA ASN A 38 15.58 -13.90 7.84
C ASN A 38 15.22 -15.37 8.13
N ASN A 39 14.10 -15.63 8.80
CA ASN A 39 13.69 -16.97 9.20
C ASN A 39 12.94 -17.73 8.09
N PHE A 40 12.39 -17.04 7.09
CA PHE A 40 11.53 -17.63 6.07
C PHE A 40 12.04 -17.36 4.65
N ASP A 41 11.93 -18.36 3.78
CA ASP A 41 11.99 -18.12 2.33
C ASP A 41 10.60 -17.69 1.84
N LEU A 42 10.47 -16.40 1.47
CA LEU A 42 9.23 -15.81 0.96
C LEU A 42 8.81 -16.34 -0.42
N LYS A 43 9.45 -17.38 -0.97
CA LYS A 43 8.92 -18.14 -2.11
C LYS A 43 8.15 -19.38 -1.67
N VAL A 44 8.60 -20.02 -0.59
CA VAL A 44 8.13 -21.33 -0.14
C VAL A 44 7.23 -21.19 1.10
N ASP A 45 7.66 -20.41 2.09
CA ASP A 45 7.11 -20.38 3.45
C ASP A 45 6.17 -19.20 3.71
N THR A 46 5.64 -18.57 2.65
CA THR A 46 4.86 -17.33 2.75
C THR A 46 3.66 -17.42 3.68
N ASN A 47 3.01 -18.58 3.75
CA ASN A 47 1.84 -18.80 4.62
C ASN A 47 2.25 -18.87 6.08
N ILE A 48 3.33 -19.59 6.37
CA ILE A 48 3.88 -19.72 7.72
C ILE A 48 4.33 -18.35 8.22
N ALA A 49 5.00 -17.58 7.37
CA ALA A 49 5.40 -16.20 7.67
C ALA A 49 4.19 -15.30 7.94
N ALA A 50 3.17 -15.32 7.07
CA ALA A 50 1.97 -14.50 7.24
C ALA A 50 1.23 -14.85 8.54
N ASP A 51 1.03 -16.14 8.82
CA ASP A 51 0.36 -16.62 10.03
C ASP A 51 1.14 -16.22 11.30
N LEU A 52 2.47 -16.33 11.29
CA LEU A 52 3.31 -15.87 12.40
C LEU A 52 3.12 -14.37 12.64
N TYR A 53 3.31 -13.55 11.61
CA TYR A 53 3.23 -12.09 11.77
C TYR A 53 1.83 -11.62 12.15
N HIS A 54 0.79 -12.34 11.75
CA HIS A 54 -0.57 -12.11 12.21
C HIS A 54 -0.73 -12.44 13.71
N SER A 55 -0.18 -13.58 14.16
CA SER A 55 -0.20 -13.95 15.59
C SER A 55 0.59 -12.95 16.44
N LEU A 56 1.76 -12.52 15.97
CA LEU A 56 2.59 -11.51 16.63
C LEU A 56 1.86 -10.16 16.69
N TYR A 57 1.19 -9.75 15.61
CA TYR A 57 0.39 -8.52 15.60
C TYR A 57 -0.71 -8.53 16.66
N LYS A 58 -1.47 -9.64 16.78
CA LYS A 58 -2.51 -9.78 17.81
C LYS A 58 -1.93 -9.64 19.22
N ASN A 59 -0.82 -10.32 19.48
CA ASN A 59 -0.12 -10.27 20.76
C ASN A 59 0.43 -8.87 21.08
N LEU A 60 1.11 -8.22 20.13
CA LEU A 60 1.71 -6.89 20.33
C LEU A 60 0.66 -5.78 20.44
N SER A 61 -0.47 -5.95 19.75
CA SER A 61 -1.62 -5.03 19.88
C SER A 61 -2.25 -5.12 21.26
N SER A 62 -2.36 -6.32 21.85
CA SER A 62 -2.84 -6.48 23.23
C SER A 62 -1.87 -5.91 24.27
N GLU A 63 -0.55 -6.00 24.02
CA GLU A 63 0.50 -5.50 24.91
C GLU A 63 0.76 -3.98 24.81
N ARG A 64 -0.09 -3.23 24.10
CA ARG A 64 0.05 -1.77 23.87
C ARG A 64 1.43 -1.36 23.31
N GLN A 65 1.99 -2.14 22.39
CA GLN A 65 3.24 -1.81 21.69
C GLN A 65 2.98 -1.37 20.24
N PRO A 66 2.56 -0.12 20.01
CA PRO A 66 2.02 0.30 18.71
C PRO A 66 3.04 0.16 17.58
N ASP A 67 4.32 0.45 17.82
CA ASP A 67 5.32 0.47 16.74
C ASP A 67 5.76 -0.93 16.32
N ARG A 68 5.92 -1.85 17.27
CA ARG A 68 6.18 -3.27 16.98
C ARG A 68 4.96 -3.94 16.36
N ALA A 69 3.75 -3.63 16.81
CA ALA A 69 2.52 -4.11 16.17
C ALA A 69 2.45 -3.66 14.70
N LYS A 70 2.72 -2.37 14.42
CA LYS A 70 2.80 -1.85 13.04
C LYS A 70 3.83 -2.60 12.20
N GLN A 71 5.01 -2.89 12.77
CA GLN A 71 6.06 -3.64 12.07
C GLN A 71 5.63 -5.08 11.76
N SER A 72 4.99 -5.76 12.72
CA SER A 72 4.44 -7.10 12.50
C SER A 72 3.43 -7.09 11.36
N LEU A 73 2.52 -6.12 11.36
CA LEU A 73 1.52 -5.96 10.31
C LEU A 73 2.15 -5.69 8.93
N TYR A 74 3.21 -4.87 8.87
CA TYR A 74 3.97 -4.65 7.64
C TYR A 74 4.59 -5.94 7.09
N LEU A 75 5.22 -6.73 7.96
CA LEU A 75 5.85 -8.00 7.58
C LEU A 75 4.80 -9.05 7.15
N MET A 76 3.63 -9.06 7.80
CA MET A 76 2.48 -9.88 7.41
C MET A 76 2.03 -9.57 5.98
N HIS A 77 1.75 -8.30 5.66
CA HIS A 77 1.35 -7.91 4.30
C HIS A 77 2.45 -8.17 3.27
N ARG A 78 3.72 -8.02 3.64
CA ARG A 78 4.83 -8.41 2.75
C ARG A 78 4.81 -9.91 2.43
N ALA A 79 4.55 -10.75 3.43
CA ALA A 79 4.43 -12.19 3.26
C ALA A 79 3.19 -12.58 2.42
N GLU A 80 2.04 -11.94 2.65
CA GLU A 80 0.81 -12.15 1.86
C GLU A 80 1.01 -11.76 0.38
N ASN A 81 1.65 -10.62 0.11
CA ASN A 81 1.95 -10.19 -1.25
C ASN A 81 2.88 -11.17 -1.96
N ALA A 82 3.90 -11.67 -1.24
CA ALA A 82 4.80 -12.70 -1.76
C ALA A 82 4.06 -14.04 -2.00
N HIS A 83 3.10 -14.38 -1.13
CA HIS A 83 2.24 -15.54 -1.32
C HIS A 83 1.45 -15.46 -2.62
N LEU A 84 0.86 -14.29 -2.88
CA LEU A 84 0.07 -14.06 -4.08
C LEU A 84 0.90 -14.22 -5.36
N SER A 85 2.13 -13.70 -5.40
CA SER A 85 3.06 -13.93 -6.53
C SER A 85 3.45 -15.40 -6.67
N SER A 86 3.71 -16.08 -5.56
CA SER A 86 4.10 -17.49 -5.54
C SER A 86 2.94 -18.42 -5.96
N GLN A 87 1.68 -18.02 -5.74
CA GLN A 87 0.51 -18.73 -6.26
C GLN A 87 0.40 -18.62 -7.79
N LEU A 88 0.75 -17.46 -8.36
CA LEU A 88 0.75 -17.25 -9.81
C LEU A 88 1.86 -18.07 -10.48
N GLU A 89 3.09 -18.05 -9.94
CA GLU A 89 4.21 -18.85 -10.47
C GLU A 89 3.92 -20.36 -10.45
N ARG A 90 3.15 -20.82 -9.46
CA ARG A 90 2.72 -22.21 -9.32
C ARG A 90 1.45 -22.54 -10.13
N ASN A 91 1.00 -21.64 -11.01
CA ASN A 91 -0.22 -21.76 -11.81
C ASN A 91 -1.49 -22.12 -10.99
N LYS A 92 -1.52 -21.76 -9.70
CA LYS A 92 -2.69 -21.99 -8.83
C LYS A 92 -3.78 -20.95 -9.01
N ILE A 93 -3.43 -19.78 -9.54
CA ILE A 93 -4.35 -18.67 -9.81
C ILE A 93 -4.13 -18.13 -11.22
N THR A 94 -5.22 -17.69 -11.86
CA THR A 94 -5.17 -17.04 -13.17
C THR A 94 -4.62 -15.62 -13.05
N ARG A 95 -3.99 -15.12 -14.13
CA ARG A 95 -3.41 -13.77 -14.21
C ARG A 95 -4.43 -12.67 -13.90
N GLU A 96 -5.68 -12.83 -14.30
CA GLU A 96 -6.75 -11.85 -14.02
C GLU A 96 -7.07 -11.75 -12.51
N ILE A 97 -7.21 -12.90 -11.84
CA ILE A 97 -7.47 -12.97 -10.40
C ILE A 97 -6.29 -12.35 -9.65
N PHE A 98 -5.06 -12.64 -10.10
CA PHE A 98 -3.85 -12.03 -9.56
C PHE A 98 -3.89 -10.51 -9.70
N PHE A 99 -4.20 -9.97 -10.88
CA PHE A 99 -4.28 -8.53 -11.10
C PHE A 99 -5.36 -7.88 -10.24
N LYS A 100 -6.57 -8.46 -10.19
CA LYS A 100 -7.67 -7.94 -9.37
C LYS A 100 -7.29 -7.92 -7.88
N LYS A 101 -6.72 -9.01 -7.36
CA LYS A 101 -6.22 -9.08 -5.97
C LYS A 101 -5.10 -8.08 -5.74
N LYS A 102 -4.15 -7.95 -6.68
CA LYS A 102 -3.03 -7.02 -6.56
C LYS A 102 -3.47 -5.56 -6.57
N ILE A 103 -4.46 -5.20 -7.39
CA ILE A 103 -5.10 -3.88 -7.38
C ILE A 103 -5.79 -3.65 -6.04
N TRP A 104 -6.52 -4.64 -5.52
CA TRP A 104 -7.19 -4.53 -4.24
C TRP A 104 -6.20 -4.38 -3.06
N HIS A 105 -5.12 -5.16 -3.05
CA HIS A 105 -4.02 -5.02 -2.08
C HIS A 105 -3.32 -3.67 -2.22
N LEU A 106 -3.14 -3.16 -3.44
CA LEU A 106 -2.57 -1.83 -3.65
C LEU A 106 -3.49 -0.74 -3.09
N PHE A 107 -4.80 -0.85 -3.32
CA PHE A 107 -5.80 0.05 -2.75
C PHE A 107 -5.80 0.00 -1.23
N HIS A 108 -5.78 -1.20 -0.63
CA HIS A 108 -5.70 -1.36 0.81
C HIS A 108 -4.38 -0.82 1.37
N ASN A 109 -3.24 -1.04 0.70
CA ASN A 109 -1.95 -0.48 1.11
C ASN A 109 -1.93 1.06 1.02
N LEU A 110 -2.68 1.62 0.07
CA LEU A 110 -2.82 3.07 -0.09
C LEU A 110 -3.69 3.64 1.05
N THR A 111 -4.83 3.02 1.36
CA THR A 111 -5.77 3.52 2.39
C THR A 111 -5.36 3.20 3.82
N SER A 112 -4.58 2.14 4.04
CA SER A 112 -4.28 1.66 5.40
C SER A 112 -3.12 2.37 6.11
N GLY A 113 -2.49 3.36 5.49
CA GLY A 113 -1.58 4.29 6.19
C GLY A 113 -0.34 3.65 6.83
N TYR A 114 0.08 2.45 6.40
CA TYR A 114 1.18 1.72 7.06
C TYR A 114 2.54 1.96 6.39
N GLY A 115 3.51 2.49 7.16
CA GLY A 115 4.94 2.31 6.91
C GLY A 115 5.42 2.69 5.50
N LEU A 116 4.78 3.69 4.89
CA LEU A 116 5.06 4.06 3.51
C LEU A 116 6.45 4.71 3.44
N LYS A 117 7.40 3.98 2.85
CA LYS A 117 8.61 4.62 2.31
C LYS A 117 8.14 5.71 1.35
N LEU A 118 8.59 6.94 1.58
CA LEU A 118 8.16 8.14 0.86
C LEU A 118 8.22 7.96 -0.68
N ILE A 119 9.22 7.19 -1.14
CA ILE A 119 9.38 6.78 -2.54
C ILE A 119 8.17 6.05 -3.14
N ARG A 120 7.46 5.22 -2.37
CA ARG A 120 6.28 4.49 -2.85
C ARG A 120 5.09 5.42 -3.03
N ILE A 121 4.91 6.40 -2.13
CA ILE A 121 3.84 7.39 -2.25
C ILE A 121 4.10 8.31 -3.44
N LEU A 122 5.34 8.79 -3.58
CA LEU A 122 5.74 9.58 -4.75
C LEU A 122 5.54 8.78 -6.05
N GLY A 123 5.84 7.48 -6.04
CA GLY A 123 5.54 6.58 -7.15
C GLY A 123 4.04 6.50 -7.44
N THR A 124 3.19 6.32 -6.44
CA THR A 124 1.73 6.29 -6.64
C THR A 124 1.17 7.61 -7.15
N LEU A 125 1.65 8.77 -6.65
CA LEU A 125 1.29 10.09 -7.16
C LEU A 125 1.66 10.23 -8.63
N SER A 126 2.88 9.85 -9.00
CA SER A 126 3.37 9.92 -10.38
C SER A 126 2.52 9.06 -11.32
N VAL A 127 2.15 7.85 -10.90
CA VAL A 127 1.27 6.95 -11.67
C VAL A 127 -0.14 7.53 -11.83
N VAL A 128 -0.72 8.09 -10.77
CA VAL A 128 -2.06 8.71 -10.82
C VAL A 128 -2.05 9.92 -11.76
N ILE A 129 -1.06 10.80 -11.64
CA ILE A 129 -0.90 11.95 -12.54
C ILE A 129 -0.76 11.47 -13.99
N PHE A 130 0.07 10.47 -14.24
CA PHE A 130 0.27 9.93 -15.59
C PHE A 130 -1.02 9.35 -16.18
N ILE A 131 -1.77 8.56 -15.40
CA ILE A 131 -3.04 7.97 -15.85
C ILE A 131 -4.05 9.06 -16.22
N PHE A 132 -4.25 10.05 -15.36
CA PHE A 132 -5.20 11.14 -15.64
C PHE A 132 -4.72 12.06 -16.77
N THR A 133 -3.41 12.29 -16.88
CA THR A 133 -2.83 13.04 -18.01
C THR A 133 -3.14 12.33 -19.34
N CYS A 134 -2.89 11.02 -19.40
CA CYS A 134 -3.24 10.21 -20.57
C CYS A 134 -4.75 10.26 -20.86
N LEU A 135 -5.59 10.09 -19.83
CA LEU A 135 -7.05 10.13 -19.97
C LEU A 135 -7.51 11.49 -20.55
N ASN A 136 -7.05 12.60 -19.99
CA ASN A 136 -7.40 13.95 -20.43
C ASN A 136 -6.88 14.23 -21.84
N TYR A 137 -5.68 13.75 -22.18
CA TYR A 137 -5.10 13.94 -23.52
C TYR A 137 -5.83 13.14 -24.61
N PHE A 138 -6.13 11.86 -24.36
CA PHE A 138 -6.79 10.99 -25.32
C PHE A 138 -8.27 11.34 -25.53
N TYR A 139 -8.97 11.75 -24.46
CA TYR A 139 -10.39 12.11 -24.51
C TYR A 139 -10.62 13.62 -24.52
N ARG A 140 -9.62 14.41 -24.92
CA ARG A 140 -9.69 15.87 -24.87
C ARG A 140 -10.91 16.44 -25.62
N ASP A 141 -11.18 15.92 -26.81
CA ASP A 141 -12.27 16.40 -27.67
C ASP A 141 -13.65 16.04 -27.12
N ALA A 142 -13.73 15.06 -26.21
CA ALA A 142 -14.97 14.66 -25.56
C ALA A 142 -15.20 15.41 -24.23
N PHE A 143 -14.16 15.94 -23.59
CA PHE A 143 -14.23 16.55 -22.26
C PHE A 143 -14.14 18.07 -22.30
N PHE A 144 -13.31 18.63 -23.17
CA PHE A 144 -12.95 20.04 -23.23
C PHE A 144 -13.41 20.67 -24.54
N GLU A 145 -13.47 22.00 -24.57
CA GLU A 145 -13.69 22.76 -25.80
C GLU A 145 -12.45 22.70 -26.71
N PHE A 146 -12.68 22.82 -28.02
CA PHE A 146 -11.62 22.76 -29.02
C PHE A 146 -10.55 23.82 -28.77
N GLY A 147 -9.28 23.42 -28.75
CA GLY A 147 -8.13 24.30 -28.54
C GLY A 147 -7.73 24.54 -27.08
N MET A 148 -8.50 24.07 -26.09
CA MET A 148 -8.16 24.20 -24.67
C MET A 148 -6.99 23.30 -24.25
N ILE A 149 -6.88 22.12 -24.86
CA ILE A 149 -5.77 21.18 -24.67
C ILE A 149 -5.20 20.86 -26.05
N CYS A 150 -4.01 21.38 -26.35
CA CYS A 150 -3.36 21.16 -27.64
C CYS A 150 -2.24 20.13 -27.53
N THR A 151 -1.51 20.12 -26.41
CA THR A 151 -0.34 19.29 -26.20
C THR A 151 -0.52 18.34 -25.01
N PHE A 152 0.35 17.32 -24.95
CA PHE A 152 0.43 16.45 -23.78
C PHE A 152 0.83 17.22 -22.51
N LEU A 153 1.64 18.27 -22.65
CA LEU A 153 2.02 19.13 -21.54
C LEU A 153 0.85 19.94 -20.99
N ASP A 154 -0.07 20.40 -21.85
CA ASP A 154 -1.29 21.10 -21.41
C ASP A 154 -2.18 20.17 -20.58
N SER A 155 -2.30 18.90 -21.01
CA SER A 155 -3.03 17.87 -20.25
C SER A 155 -2.37 17.58 -18.91
N PHE A 156 -1.04 17.50 -18.88
CA PHE A 156 -0.27 17.26 -17.66
C PHE A 156 -0.45 18.42 -16.68
N TYR A 157 -0.31 19.65 -17.18
CA TYR A 157 -0.54 20.87 -16.43
C TYR A 157 -1.95 20.90 -15.83
N PHE A 158 -2.99 20.68 -16.64
CA PHE A 158 -4.37 20.62 -16.16
C PHE A 158 -4.56 19.54 -15.09
N THR A 159 -3.99 18.34 -15.30
CA THR A 159 -4.06 17.25 -14.32
C THR A 159 -3.39 17.65 -13.00
N VAL A 160 -2.19 18.24 -13.02
CA VAL A 160 -1.48 18.67 -11.81
C VAL A 160 -2.23 19.78 -11.09
N VAL A 161 -2.69 20.81 -11.80
CA VAL A 161 -3.45 21.95 -11.23
C VAL A 161 -4.76 21.49 -10.60
N THR A 162 -5.45 20.56 -11.25
CA THR A 162 -6.70 19.98 -10.72
C THR A 162 -6.42 19.08 -9.52
N LEU A 163 -5.41 18.22 -9.59
CA LEU A 163 -5.08 17.26 -8.53
C LEU A 163 -4.58 17.96 -7.26
N THR A 164 -3.83 19.06 -7.44
CA THR A 164 -3.40 19.95 -6.35
C THR A 164 -4.49 20.89 -5.87
N THR A 165 -5.69 20.82 -6.43
CA THR A 165 -6.85 21.68 -6.11
C THR A 165 -6.59 23.18 -6.30
N LEU A 166 -5.57 23.55 -7.10
CA LEU A 166 -5.29 24.95 -7.45
C LEU A 166 -6.37 25.53 -8.35
N GLY A 167 -6.76 24.78 -9.39
CA GLY A 167 -7.92 25.08 -10.23
C GLY A 167 -7.93 26.50 -10.82
N TYR A 168 -6.89 26.89 -11.57
CA TYR A 168 -6.79 28.25 -12.15
C TYR A 168 -7.96 28.66 -13.06
N GLY A 169 -8.70 27.69 -13.60
CA GLY A 169 -9.89 27.93 -14.42
C GLY A 169 -9.58 28.28 -15.88
N ASP A 170 -8.31 28.24 -16.27
CA ASP A 170 -7.82 28.38 -17.64
C ASP A 170 -8.18 27.19 -18.53
N VAL A 171 -8.21 25.99 -17.96
CA VAL A 171 -8.71 24.77 -18.62
C VAL A 171 -9.83 24.16 -17.78
N ALA A 172 -10.99 23.93 -18.38
CA ALA A 172 -12.16 23.37 -17.69
C ALA A 172 -12.96 22.43 -18.59
N PRO A 173 -13.51 21.32 -18.06
CA PRO A 173 -14.37 20.44 -18.83
C PRO A 173 -15.72 21.09 -19.13
N CYS A 174 -16.10 21.13 -20.40
CA CYS A 174 -17.37 21.70 -20.85
C CYS A 174 -18.51 20.66 -20.84
N THR A 175 -18.18 19.39 -21.06
CA THR A 175 -19.17 18.31 -21.17
C THR A 175 -19.54 17.70 -19.83
N GLN A 176 -20.75 17.12 -19.74
CA GLN A 176 -21.22 16.48 -18.50
C GLN A 176 -20.35 15.27 -18.11
N ILE A 177 -19.87 14.51 -19.09
CA ILE A 177 -18.95 13.39 -18.88
C ILE A 177 -17.59 13.90 -18.39
N GLY A 178 -17.03 14.93 -19.03
CA GLY A 178 -15.77 15.55 -18.60
C GLY A 178 -15.84 16.07 -17.16
N LYS A 179 -16.94 16.74 -16.78
CA LYS A 179 -17.16 17.19 -15.40
C LYS A 179 -17.20 16.04 -14.40
N PHE A 180 -17.85 14.93 -14.73
CA PHE A 180 -17.88 13.75 -13.87
C PHE A 180 -16.49 13.11 -13.69
N VAL A 181 -15.74 12.99 -14.77
CA VAL A 181 -14.36 12.45 -14.76
C VAL A 181 -13.44 13.34 -13.93
N VAL A 182 -13.50 14.66 -14.13
CA VAL A 182 -12.70 15.63 -13.37
C VAL A 182 -13.09 15.64 -11.90
N ALA A 183 -14.37 15.53 -11.56
CA ALA A 183 -14.80 15.39 -10.17
C ALA A 183 -14.19 14.14 -9.50
N PHE A 184 -14.19 13.01 -10.20
CA PHE A 184 -13.57 11.77 -9.71
C PHE A 184 -12.03 11.90 -9.59
N GLN A 185 -11.39 12.57 -10.56
CA GLN A 185 -9.96 12.91 -10.52
C GLN A 185 -9.62 13.70 -9.26
N THR A 186 -10.42 14.72 -8.91
CA THR A 186 -10.19 15.55 -7.72
C THR A 186 -10.33 14.75 -6.42
N ILE A 187 -11.34 13.87 -6.31
CA ILE A 187 -11.52 13.00 -5.13
C ILE A 187 -10.31 12.10 -4.92
N ILE A 188 -9.80 11.48 -5.99
CA ILE A 188 -8.59 10.65 -5.92
C ILE A 188 -7.39 11.51 -5.56
N GLY A 189 -7.25 12.69 -6.18
CA GLY A 189 -6.17 13.63 -5.92
C GLY A 189 -6.04 14.01 -4.45
N ILE A 190 -7.14 14.46 -3.84
CA ILE A 190 -7.21 14.83 -2.43
C ILE A 190 -6.84 13.63 -1.54
N SER A 191 -7.33 12.44 -1.88
CA SER A 191 -7.03 11.22 -1.12
C SER A 191 -5.53 10.92 -1.12
N VAL A 192 -4.86 11.00 -2.29
CA VAL A 192 -3.43 10.71 -2.39
C VAL A 192 -2.56 11.80 -1.75
N ILE A 193 -2.93 13.08 -1.89
CA ILE A 193 -2.24 14.18 -1.20
C ILE A 193 -2.36 14.04 0.33
N SER A 194 -3.53 13.67 0.85
CA SER A 194 -3.74 13.45 2.28
C SER A 194 -2.84 12.35 2.84
N LEU A 195 -2.65 11.28 2.08
CA LEU A 195 -1.72 10.20 2.44
C LEU A 195 -0.26 10.67 2.41
N PHE A 196 0.10 11.49 1.43
CA PHE A 196 1.44 12.09 1.35
C PHE A 196 1.72 12.97 2.56
N LEU A 197 0.81 13.87 2.92
CA LEU A 197 0.93 14.72 4.12
C LEU A 197 1.02 13.89 5.40
N SER A 198 0.19 12.85 5.54
CA SER A 198 0.23 11.92 6.68
C SER A 198 1.60 11.25 6.80
N SER A 199 2.19 10.85 5.67
CA SER A 199 3.51 10.20 5.65
C SER A 199 4.66 11.12 6.02
N ILE A 200 4.54 12.42 5.72
CA ILE A 200 5.52 13.45 6.13
C ILE A 200 5.36 13.73 7.62
N SER A 201 4.13 13.91 8.09
CA SER A 201 3.83 14.19 9.50
C SER A 201 4.40 13.10 10.42
N LEU A 202 4.18 11.82 10.08
CA LEU A 202 4.73 10.68 10.83
C LEU A 202 6.26 10.68 10.93
N ARG A 203 6.96 11.25 9.95
CA ARG A 203 8.43 11.38 9.96
C ARG A 203 8.88 12.57 10.80
N SER A 204 8.14 13.67 10.77
CA SER A 204 8.46 14.88 11.52
C SER A 204 8.28 14.70 13.03
N THR A 205 7.37 13.84 13.47
CA THR A 205 7.12 13.57 14.90
C THR A 205 8.03 12.49 15.49
N GLY A 206 8.83 11.82 14.65
CA GLY A 206 9.76 10.76 15.07
C GLY A 206 11.24 11.19 15.08
N GLY A 207 11.50 12.51 15.05
CA GLY A 207 12.82 13.11 15.14
C GLY A 207 12.98 13.91 16.43
#